data_AF-A0A2D0KAH9-F1
#
_entry.id   AF-A0A2D0KAH9-F1
#
_cell.length_a   1.000
_cell.length_b   1.000
_cell.length_c   1.000
_cell.angle_alpha   90.00
_cell.angle_beta   90.00
_cell.angle_gamma   90.00
#
_symmetry.space_group_name_H-M   'P 1'
#
loop_
_entity.id
_entity.type
_entity.pdbx_description
1 polymer ?
#
loop_
_entity_poly.entity_id
_entity_poly.type
_entity_poly.pdbx_seq_one_letter_code
_entity_poly.pdbx_strand_id
1 'polypeptide(L)'
;MRINKKSDLPKWFEIEKYNKIKALPDDEIAYLICCRCNDLLTGRYNKEGYFDNDLYCGEFYSDRDAMTIKQSDSNLNISSSSSITPISIGNLSVFIDDLRDINVHIKNESVKNNHLSAYEIHGMSITSWNGVICGINLMTHQDETIIEDLRVLLKKWRKELDLEETLSLINNSWGVIKTKIINYNIFAFFDLQLWQLATGNSITSGVLSVTLYPEGEYDSIQIAQTIKPFSEKLFTYETLEKIEREISNIPIVIEDA
;
A
#
# COMPACT_ATOMS: atom_id res chain seq x y z
N MET A 1 11.55 -19.67 -16.76
CA MET A 1 12.91 -20.28 -16.81
C MET A 1 13.63 -20.06 -15.49
N ARG A 2 14.56 -20.95 -15.10
CA ARG A 2 15.38 -20.78 -13.89
C ARG A 2 16.71 -20.09 -14.24
N ILE A 3 16.97 -18.95 -13.63
CA ILE A 3 18.17 -18.12 -13.80
C ILE A 3 19.23 -18.59 -12.80
N ASN A 4 20.29 -19.20 -13.33
CA ASN A 4 21.40 -19.78 -12.55
C ASN A 4 22.74 -19.05 -12.78
N LYS A 5 22.78 -18.04 -13.65
CA LYS A 5 23.97 -17.23 -13.92
C LYS A 5 23.62 -15.74 -13.89
N LYS A 6 24.55 -14.92 -13.42
CA LYS A 6 24.42 -13.45 -13.40
C LYS A 6 24.25 -12.86 -14.80
N SER A 7 24.86 -13.47 -15.82
CA SER A 7 24.73 -13.07 -17.23
C SER A 7 23.30 -13.16 -17.78
N ASP A 8 22.44 -13.94 -17.13
CA ASP A 8 21.09 -14.22 -17.58
C ASP A 8 20.05 -13.34 -16.85
N LEU A 9 20.52 -12.40 -16.02
CA LEU A 9 19.69 -11.38 -15.39
C LEU A 9 19.14 -10.39 -16.43
N PRO A 10 18.01 -9.74 -16.14
CA PRO A 10 17.46 -8.77 -17.06
C PRO A 10 18.40 -7.57 -17.24
N LYS A 11 18.50 -7.08 -18.48
CA LYS A 11 19.46 -6.04 -18.87
C LYS A 11 19.27 -4.70 -18.15
N TRP A 12 18.05 -4.41 -17.70
CA TRP A 12 17.75 -3.18 -16.97
C TRP A 12 18.40 -3.16 -15.57
N PHE A 13 18.65 -4.33 -14.98
CA PHE A 13 19.10 -4.46 -13.59
C PHE A 13 20.59 -4.20 -13.45
N GLU A 14 20.91 -3.16 -12.68
CA GLU A 14 22.26 -2.82 -12.22
C GLU A 14 22.16 -2.42 -10.75
N ILE A 15 22.94 -3.06 -9.88
CA ILE A 15 22.85 -2.86 -8.42
C ILE A 15 23.28 -1.44 -8.03
N GLU A 16 24.20 -0.85 -8.78
CA GLU A 16 24.77 0.47 -8.57
C GLU A 16 23.71 1.56 -8.65
N LYS A 17 22.65 1.36 -9.46
CA LYS A 17 21.51 2.29 -9.58
C LYS A 17 20.78 2.51 -8.25
N TYR A 18 20.84 1.54 -7.33
CA TYR A 18 20.18 1.59 -6.03
C TYR A 18 21.00 2.28 -4.93
N ASN A 19 22.27 2.59 -5.18
CA ASN A 19 23.13 3.21 -4.16
C ASN A 19 22.62 4.58 -3.68
N LYS A 20 21.92 5.31 -4.55
CA LYS A 20 21.31 6.60 -4.21
C LYS A 20 20.25 6.52 -3.11
N ILE A 21 19.57 5.37 -2.96
CA ILE A 21 18.54 5.15 -1.93
C ILE A 21 19.13 5.30 -0.53
N LYS A 22 20.41 4.98 -0.36
CA LYS A 22 21.13 5.11 0.92
C LYS A 22 21.17 6.56 1.44
N ALA A 23 21.05 7.53 0.53
CA ALA A 23 21.08 8.96 0.82
C ALA A 23 19.69 9.62 0.82
N LEU A 24 18.61 8.87 0.56
CA LEU A 24 17.27 9.44 0.51
C LEU A 24 16.75 9.79 1.92
N PRO A 25 15.96 10.88 2.02
CA PRO A 25 15.24 11.20 3.24
C PRO A 25 14.13 10.15 3.51
N ASP A 26 13.63 10.14 4.74
CA ASP A 26 12.76 9.07 5.22
C ASP A 26 11.41 9.01 4.49
N ASP A 27 10.85 10.17 4.17
CA ASP A 27 9.62 10.34 3.39
C ASP A 27 9.75 9.82 1.97
N GLU A 28 10.88 10.06 1.31
CA GLU A 28 11.17 9.50 -0.02
C GLU A 28 11.31 7.98 0.01
N ILE A 29 11.93 7.41 1.07
CA ILE A 29 11.99 5.94 1.22
C ILE A 29 10.58 5.37 1.45
N ALA A 30 9.77 6.02 2.28
CA ALA A 30 8.38 5.62 2.49
C ALA A 30 7.55 5.70 1.19
N TYR A 31 7.74 6.75 0.39
CA TYR A 31 7.13 6.90 -0.92
C TYR A 31 7.51 5.76 -1.88
N LEU A 32 8.79 5.38 -1.92
CA LEU A 32 9.26 4.25 -2.73
C LEU A 32 8.68 2.90 -2.29
N ILE A 33 8.44 2.71 -0.98
CA ILE A 33 7.71 1.54 -0.45
C ILE A 33 6.26 1.58 -0.93
N CYS A 34 5.58 2.72 -0.78
CA CYS A 34 4.20 2.91 -1.21
C CYS A 34 3.99 2.59 -2.70
N CYS A 35 4.86 3.10 -3.58
CA CYS A 35 4.81 2.81 -5.01
C CYS A 35 4.80 1.30 -5.28
N ARG A 36 5.73 0.57 -4.65
CA ARG A 36 5.88 -0.89 -4.83
C ARG A 36 4.75 -1.71 -4.22
N CYS A 37 4.20 -1.28 -3.09
CA CYS A 37 2.96 -1.85 -2.56
C CYS A 37 1.83 -1.72 -3.58
N ASN A 38 1.68 -0.54 -4.19
CA ASN A 38 0.66 -0.28 -5.19
C ASN A 38 0.88 -1.10 -6.47
N ASP A 39 2.11 -1.21 -6.96
CA ASP A 39 2.40 -1.98 -8.17
C ASP A 39 2.13 -3.47 -7.99
N LEU A 40 2.47 -4.02 -6.82
CA LEU A 40 2.17 -5.40 -6.47
C LEU A 40 0.65 -5.62 -6.42
N LEU A 41 -0.10 -4.73 -5.77
CA LEU A 41 -1.55 -4.81 -5.62
C LEU A 41 -2.28 -4.71 -6.98
N THR A 42 -1.89 -3.73 -7.80
CA THR A 42 -2.53 -3.43 -9.09
C THR A 42 -2.05 -4.34 -10.21
N GLY A 43 -0.94 -5.05 -10.02
CA GLY A 43 -0.29 -5.83 -11.06
C GLY A 43 0.41 -4.97 -12.13
N ARG A 44 0.70 -3.68 -11.84
CA ARG A 44 1.34 -2.75 -12.79
C ARG A 44 2.66 -3.28 -13.34
N TYR A 45 3.39 -4.06 -12.54
CA TYR A 45 4.65 -4.70 -12.92
C TYR A 45 4.56 -5.62 -14.17
N ASN A 46 3.36 -6.01 -14.58
CA ASN A 46 3.13 -6.80 -15.80
C ASN A 46 3.02 -5.95 -17.08
N LYS A 47 2.96 -4.62 -16.97
CA LYS A 47 2.86 -3.74 -18.14
C LYS A 47 4.15 -3.78 -18.96
N GLU A 48 4.00 -3.75 -20.28
CA GLU A 48 5.14 -3.68 -21.19
C GLU A 48 5.97 -2.41 -20.92
N GLY A 49 7.29 -2.56 -20.85
CA GLY A 49 8.20 -1.45 -20.56
C GLY A 49 8.24 -1.01 -19.10
N TYR A 50 7.52 -1.67 -18.17
CA TYR A 50 7.54 -1.31 -16.75
C TYR A 50 8.97 -1.24 -16.18
N PHE A 51 9.79 -2.27 -16.39
CA PHE A 51 11.13 -2.32 -15.80
C PHE A 51 12.15 -1.40 -16.50
N ASP A 52 11.88 -1.03 -17.74
CA ASP A 52 12.80 -0.23 -18.56
C ASP A 52 12.46 1.26 -18.50
N ASN A 53 11.18 1.62 -18.36
CA ASN A 53 10.67 2.99 -18.45
C ASN A 53 10.08 3.49 -17.12
N ASP A 54 9.23 2.69 -16.45
CA ASP A 54 8.52 3.13 -15.24
C ASP A 54 9.42 2.99 -13.99
N LEU A 55 10.08 1.85 -13.87
CA LEU A 55 11.05 1.53 -12.82
C LEU A 55 12.46 1.96 -13.27
N TYR A 56 12.67 3.26 -13.39
CA TYR A 56 13.94 3.81 -13.83
C TYR A 56 14.95 3.88 -12.67
N CYS A 57 16.01 3.07 -12.76
CA CYS A 57 17.12 3.10 -11.80
C CYS A 57 16.70 2.92 -10.33
N GLY A 58 15.74 2.03 -10.06
CA GLY A 58 15.22 1.79 -8.71
C GLY A 58 14.35 2.93 -8.16
N GLU A 59 14.06 3.94 -8.96
CA GLU A 59 13.07 4.98 -8.69
C GLU A 59 11.85 4.78 -9.58
N PHE A 60 10.73 5.35 -9.14
CA PHE A 60 9.51 5.41 -9.92
C PHE A 60 9.35 6.78 -10.53
N TYR A 61 9.22 6.83 -11.86
CA TYR A 61 8.77 8.03 -12.55
C TYR A 61 7.24 7.95 -12.65
N SER A 62 6.53 8.51 -11.66
CA SER A 62 5.06 8.61 -11.76
C SER A 62 4.70 9.95 -12.41
N ASP A 63 4.12 9.91 -13.61
CA ASP A 63 2.85 10.64 -13.74
C ASP A 63 1.94 10.04 -12.67
N ARG A 64 1.33 10.89 -11.83
CA ARG A 64 0.55 10.50 -10.63
C ARG A 64 -0.58 9.55 -11.01
N ASP A 65 -0.27 8.27 -11.17
CA ASP A 65 -1.22 7.23 -11.51
C ASP A 65 -1.89 6.79 -10.22
N ALA A 66 -3.18 7.08 -10.15
CA ALA A 66 -4.07 6.67 -9.09
C ALA A 66 -3.94 5.17 -8.75
N MET A 67 -4.10 4.86 -7.47
CA MET A 67 -4.33 3.48 -7.02
C MET A 67 -5.50 2.89 -7.80
N THR A 68 -5.25 1.79 -8.52
CA THR A 68 -6.30 1.14 -9.31
C THR A 68 -6.90 -0.01 -8.50
N ILE A 69 -8.07 0.22 -7.91
CA ILE A 69 -8.81 -0.83 -7.17
C ILE A 69 -9.69 -1.60 -8.18
N LYS A 70 -9.76 -2.94 -8.04
CA LYS A 70 -10.51 -3.84 -8.94
C LYS A 70 -12.00 -3.87 -8.67
N GLN A 71 -12.83 -3.73 -9.71
CA GLN A 71 -14.31 -3.79 -9.67
C GLN A 71 -14.88 -5.01 -8.93
N SER A 72 -15.57 -4.75 -7.80
CA SER A 72 -16.51 -5.66 -7.15
C SER A 72 -17.90 -5.44 -7.73
N ASP A 73 -18.47 -6.48 -8.35
CA ASP A 73 -19.79 -6.47 -9.01
C ASP A 73 -20.97 -6.72 -8.03
N SER A 74 -20.80 -6.47 -6.73
CA SER A 74 -21.79 -6.90 -5.72
C SER A 74 -22.54 -5.75 -5.03
N ASN A 75 -23.85 -5.94 -4.82
CA ASN A 75 -24.67 -5.11 -3.93
C ASN A 75 -24.19 -5.31 -2.48
N LEU A 76 -23.17 -4.55 -2.09
CA LEU A 76 -22.53 -4.67 -0.77
C LEU A 76 -23.34 -3.93 0.29
N ASN A 77 -23.82 -4.69 1.27
CA ASN A 77 -24.42 -4.18 2.48
C ASN A 77 -23.48 -4.51 3.66
N ILE A 78 -23.00 -3.48 4.36
CA ILE A 78 -22.06 -3.63 5.47
C ILE A 78 -22.74 -3.34 6.80
N SER A 79 -22.34 -4.05 7.86
CA SER A 79 -22.96 -4.00 9.19
C SER A 79 -22.99 -2.59 9.79
N SER A 80 -24.03 -2.28 10.58
CA SER A 80 -24.14 -1.04 11.37
C SER A 80 -24.31 -1.32 12.87
N SER A 81 -24.13 -0.29 13.70
CA SER A 81 -24.52 -0.26 15.12
C SER A 81 -25.43 0.93 15.40
N SER A 82 -25.91 1.05 16.65
CA SER A 82 -26.73 2.19 17.08
C SER A 82 -25.95 3.50 17.18
N SER A 83 -24.62 3.43 17.31
CA SER A 83 -23.74 4.61 17.39
C SER A 83 -23.02 4.92 16.08
N ILE A 84 -22.81 3.92 15.21
CA ILE A 84 -22.08 4.05 13.94
C ILE A 84 -22.88 3.42 12.82
N THR A 85 -23.25 4.23 11.82
CA THR A 85 -24.00 3.77 10.64
C THR A 85 -23.20 4.04 9.37
N PRO A 86 -22.83 3.00 8.59
CA PRO A 86 -22.28 3.21 7.25
C PRO A 86 -23.24 4.04 6.40
N ILE A 87 -22.74 5.03 5.68
CA ILE A 87 -23.57 5.90 4.86
C ILE A 87 -23.77 5.25 3.49
N SER A 88 -25.04 5.00 3.15
CA SER A 88 -25.42 4.55 1.82
C SER A 88 -25.53 5.68 0.81
N ILE A 89 -25.46 5.34 -0.48
CA ILE A 89 -25.84 6.23 -1.59
C ILE A 89 -27.28 6.72 -1.38
N GLY A 90 -28.16 5.88 -0.84
CA GLY A 90 -29.51 6.27 -0.42
C GLY A 90 -29.51 7.33 0.67
N ASN A 91 -28.60 7.28 1.65
CA ASN A 91 -28.47 8.33 2.67
C ASN A 91 -27.96 9.65 2.08
N LEU A 92 -27.02 9.60 1.11
CA LEU A 92 -26.63 10.82 0.38
C LEU A 92 -27.80 11.42 -0.40
N SER A 93 -28.72 10.59 -0.90
CA SER A 93 -29.89 11.08 -1.63
C SER A 93 -30.85 11.91 -0.78
N VAL A 94 -30.92 11.65 0.53
CA VAL A 94 -31.70 12.47 1.48
C VAL A 94 -31.11 13.87 1.61
N PHE A 95 -29.78 14.00 1.55
CA PHE A 95 -29.11 15.30 1.56
C PHE A 95 -29.19 16.03 0.22
N ILE A 96 -29.67 15.41 -0.88
CA ILE A 96 -29.74 16.09 -2.18
C ILE A 96 -30.65 17.31 -2.09
N ASP A 97 -31.76 17.23 -1.36
CA ASP A 97 -32.69 18.36 -1.23
C ASP A 97 -32.10 19.46 -0.33
N ASP A 98 -31.44 19.12 0.79
CA ASP A 98 -30.72 20.09 1.62
C ASP A 98 -29.52 20.73 0.89
N LEU A 99 -28.85 19.97 0.02
CA LEU A 99 -27.75 20.45 -0.82
C LEU A 99 -28.24 21.37 -1.93
N ARG A 100 -29.43 21.12 -2.49
CA ARG A 100 -30.09 22.04 -3.44
C ARG A 100 -30.42 23.38 -2.80
N ASP A 101 -30.82 23.38 -1.53
CA ASP A 101 -31.10 24.61 -0.77
C ASP A 101 -29.85 25.49 -0.56
N ILE A 102 -28.64 24.90 -0.60
CA ILE A 102 -27.36 25.63 -0.64
C ILE A 102 -26.71 25.66 -2.04
N ASN A 103 -27.51 25.42 -3.09
CA ASN A 103 -27.17 25.56 -4.51
C ASN A 103 -26.19 24.50 -5.09
N VAL A 104 -26.08 23.33 -4.48
CA VAL A 104 -25.28 22.19 -4.96
C VAL A 104 -26.16 21.18 -5.70
N HIS A 105 -25.77 20.79 -6.92
CA HIS A 105 -26.61 19.98 -7.82
C HIS A 105 -25.98 18.60 -8.11
N ILE A 106 -26.66 17.52 -7.71
CA ILE A 106 -26.25 16.13 -7.96
C ILE A 106 -27.10 15.53 -9.10
N LYS A 107 -26.46 14.90 -10.09
CA LYS A 107 -27.07 14.54 -11.40
C LYS A 107 -27.50 13.07 -11.60
N ASN A 108 -27.44 12.18 -10.60
CA ASN A 108 -27.78 10.76 -10.80
C ASN A 108 -28.59 10.16 -9.64
N GLU A 109 -29.75 9.58 -9.95
CA GLU A 109 -30.77 9.10 -8.99
C GLU A 109 -30.84 7.57 -8.81
N SER A 110 -29.92 6.78 -9.37
CA SER A 110 -30.15 5.34 -9.53
C SER A 110 -29.45 4.40 -8.55
N VAL A 111 -29.40 4.63 -7.23
CA VAL A 111 -28.99 3.58 -6.27
C VAL A 111 -29.59 3.79 -4.87
N LYS A 112 -30.51 2.91 -4.43
CA LYS A 112 -31.21 3.04 -3.13
C LYS A 112 -30.56 2.28 -1.96
N ASN A 113 -29.76 1.23 -2.20
CA ASN A 113 -29.35 0.28 -1.15
C ASN A 113 -27.84 -0.03 -1.09
N ASN A 114 -26.99 0.74 -1.78
CA ASN A 114 -25.55 0.48 -1.74
C ASN A 114 -24.90 1.35 -0.67
N HIS A 115 -24.17 0.72 0.25
CA HIS A 115 -23.33 1.44 1.20
C HIS A 115 -22.07 1.92 0.47
N LEU A 116 -21.77 3.22 0.51
CA LEU A 116 -20.59 3.77 -0.15
C LEU A 116 -19.34 3.17 0.48
N SER A 117 -18.86 2.11 -0.14
CA SER A 117 -17.46 1.76 -0.03
C SER A 117 -16.69 2.65 -1.00
N ALA A 118 -15.43 2.95 -0.67
CA ALA A 118 -14.42 3.50 -1.58
C ALA A 118 -14.53 2.97 -3.03
N TYR A 119 -14.94 1.71 -3.13
CA TYR A 119 -15.18 0.92 -4.33
C TYR A 119 -16.13 1.57 -5.36
N GLU A 120 -17.18 2.28 -4.92
CA GLU A 120 -18.30 2.68 -5.76
C GLU A 120 -18.22 4.14 -6.27
N ILE A 121 -17.28 4.95 -5.76
CA ILE A 121 -17.11 6.37 -6.15
C ILE A 121 -16.15 6.47 -7.35
N HIS A 122 -16.53 5.89 -8.49
CA HIS A 122 -15.64 5.83 -9.66
C HIS A 122 -15.61 7.09 -10.55
N GLY A 123 -16.06 8.25 -10.06
CA GLY A 123 -16.17 9.46 -10.89
C GLY A 123 -15.92 10.81 -10.21
N MET A 124 -15.66 10.83 -8.90
CA MET A 124 -15.11 12.02 -8.23
C MET A 124 -13.62 11.81 -8.06
N SER A 125 -12.83 12.88 -8.13
CA SER A 125 -11.38 12.90 -7.87
C SER A 125 -11.05 12.59 -6.38
N ILE A 126 -11.54 11.45 -5.87
CA ILE A 126 -11.27 10.84 -4.56
C ILE A 126 -10.53 9.51 -4.83
N THR A 127 -9.62 9.53 -5.82
CA THR A 127 -8.91 8.36 -6.37
C THR A 127 -7.85 7.75 -5.42
N SER A 128 -8.02 7.95 -4.10
CA SER A 128 -7.03 7.58 -3.09
C SER A 128 -7.65 7.24 -1.73
N TRP A 129 -8.96 7.06 -1.63
CA TRP A 129 -9.58 6.73 -0.34
C TRP A 129 -9.97 5.25 -0.27
N ASN A 130 -9.43 4.53 0.72
CA ASN A 130 -9.72 3.11 1.00
C ASN A 130 -10.62 2.92 2.25
N GLY A 131 -11.51 3.88 2.54
CA GLY A 131 -12.31 3.90 3.77
C GLY A 131 -13.80 3.61 3.59
N VAL A 132 -14.47 3.44 4.72
CA VAL A 132 -15.94 3.43 4.83
C VAL A 132 -16.40 4.81 5.28
N ILE A 133 -17.32 5.45 4.54
CA ILE A 133 -18.03 6.62 5.04
C ILE A 133 -19.02 6.14 6.11
N CYS A 134 -18.94 6.68 7.33
CA CYS A 134 -19.94 6.40 8.35
C CYS A 134 -20.35 7.66 9.11
N GLY A 135 -21.60 7.69 9.55
CA GLY A 135 -22.08 8.66 10.53
C GLY A 135 -21.80 8.13 11.94
N ILE A 136 -21.29 9.01 12.80
CA ILE A 136 -21.06 8.74 14.22
C ILE A 136 -22.04 9.59 15.04
N ASN A 137 -22.84 8.95 15.89
CA ASN A 137 -23.82 9.64 16.73
C ASN A 137 -23.17 10.14 18.03
N LEU A 138 -22.75 11.41 18.02
CA LEU A 138 -22.16 12.08 19.19
C LEU A 138 -23.21 12.58 20.21
N MET A 139 -24.48 12.63 19.83
CA MET A 139 -25.53 13.24 20.66
C MET A 139 -26.01 12.30 21.77
N THR A 140 -26.08 11.00 21.50
CA THR A 140 -26.71 10.02 22.40
C THR A 140 -25.77 8.96 22.94
N HIS A 141 -24.50 8.95 22.52
CA HIS A 141 -23.55 7.92 22.87
C HIS A 141 -22.27 8.52 23.46
N GLN A 142 -21.67 7.81 24.43
CA GLN A 142 -20.41 8.18 25.06
C GLN A 142 -19.22 7.67 24.25
N ASP A 143 -18.06 8.33 24.39
CA ASP A 143 -16.83 8.04 23.65
C ASP A 143 -16.44 6.55 23.71
N GLU A 144 -16.45 5.93 24.89
CA GLU A 144 -16.10 4.52 25.07
C GLU A 144 -17.05 3.58 24.33
N THR A 145 -18.34 3.94 24.27
CA THR A 145 -19.34 3.15 23.54
C THR A 145 -19.12 3.24 22.03
N ILE A 146 -18.80 4.44 21.53
CA ILE A 146 -18.46 4.67 20.13
C ILE A 146 -17.19 3.89 19.75
N ILE A 147 -16.15 3.93 20.60
CA ILE A 147 -14.89 3.22 20.35
C ILE A 147 -15.10 1.70 20.34
N GLU A 148 -15.91 1.15 21.25
CA GLU A 148 -16.19 -0.29 21.29
C GLU A 148 -17.01 -0.74 20.07
N ASP A 149 -18.04 0.03 19.70
CA ASP A 149 -18.81 -0.23 18.48
C ASP A 149 -17.92 -0.17 17.23
N LEU A 150 -17.02 0.81 17.14
CA LEU A 150 -16.07 0.92 16.04
C LEU A 150 -15.14 -0.30 15.99
N ARG A 151 -14.64 -0.75 17.13
CA ARG A 151 -13.78 -1.95 17.23
C ARG A 151 -14.50 -3.20 16.73
N VAL A 152 -15.78 -3.38 17.07
CA VAL A 152 -16.59 -4.50 16.61
C VAL A 152 -16.88 -4.39 15.11
N LEU A 153 -17.29 -3.21 14.63
CA LEU A 153 -17.65 -2.97 13.24
C LEU A 153 -16.46 -3.12 12.29
N LEU A 154 -15.28 -2.61 12.65
CA LEU A 154 -14.07 -2.76 11.83
C LEU A 154 -13.71 -4.22 11.55
N LYS A 155 -13.96 -5.13 12.52
CA LYS A 155 -13.75 -6.57 12.30
C LYS A 155 -14.78 -7.17 11.35
N LYS A 156 -16.03 -6.71 11.42
CA LYS A 156 -17.12 -7.17 10.55
C LYS A 156 -16.91 -6.65 9.12
N TRP A 157 -16.66 -5.35 8.96
CA TRP A 157 -16.44 -4.72 7.66
C TRP A 157 -15.28 -5.34 6.89
N ARG A 158 -14.16 -5.66 7.55
CA ARG A 158 -13.06 -6.38 6.88
C ARG A 158 -13.54 -7.70 6.27
N LYS A 159 -14.32 -8.50 7.00
CA LYS A 159 -14.86 -9.76 6.50
C LYS A 159 -15.91 -9.57 5.40
N GLU A 160 -16.78 -8.59 5.57
CA GLU A 160 -17.88 -8.30 4.64
C GLU A 160 -17.38 -7.74 3.31
N LEU A 161 -16.27 -7.00 3.33
CA LEU A 161 -15.60 -6.45 2.15
C LEU A 161 -14.54 -7.40 1.55
N ASP A 162 -14.46 -8.64 2.04
CA ASP A 162 -13.45 -9.64 1.63
C ASP A 162 -12.01 -9.10 1.73
N LEU A 163 -11.73 -8.30 2.78
CA LEU A 163 -10.40 -7.79 3.08
C LEU A 163 -9.67 -8.79 3.98
N GLU A 164 -8.46 -9.20 3.58
CA GLU A 164 -7.62 -10.09 4.38
C GLU A 164 -7.33 -9.51 5.77
N GLU A 165 -7.26 -10.40 6.77
CA GLU A 165 -6.88 -10.02 8.13
C GLU A 165 -5.42 -9.54 8.12
N THR A 166 -5.20 -8.32 8.63
CA THR A 166 -3.90 -7.63 8.61
C THR A 166 -2.78 -8.55 9.05
N LEU A 167 -1.82 -8.80 8.15
CA LEU A 167 -0.66 -9.66 8.41
C LEU A 167 0.19 -9.09 9.55
N SER A 168 0.95 -9.96 10.22
CA SER A 168 1.83 -9.59 11.32
C SER A 168 2.80 -8.47 10.91
N LEU A 169 2.70 -7.33 11.57
CA LEU A 169 3.57 -6.16 11.35
C LEU A 169 5.04 -6.49 11.63
N ILE A 170 5.95 -5.79 10.93
CA ILE A 170 7.34 -5.74 11.34
C ILE A 170 7.43 -4.97 12.67
N ASN A 171 7.70 -5.69 13.77
CA ASN A 171 7.77 -5.12 15.12
C ASN A 171 9.02 -4.25 15.40
N ASN A 172 9.90 -4.04 14.41
CA ASN A 172 11.09 -3.19 14.57
C ASN A 172 10.75 -1.71 14.41
N SER A 173 11.48 -0.80 15.07
CA SER A 173 11.35 0.65 14.82
C SER A 173 11.83 1.03 13.42
N TRP A 174 11.38 2.19 12.93
CA TRP A 174 11.73 2.72 11.61
C TRP A 174 13.24 2.78 11.39
N GLY A 175 14.03 3.26 12.37
CA GLY A 175 15.49 3.29 12.24
C GLY A 175 16.13 1.92 11.97
N VAL A 176 15.60 0.86 12.60
CA VAL A 176 16.03 -0.53 12.35
C VAL A 176 15.54 -1.02 10.99
N ILE A 177 14.30 -0.69 10.61
CA ILE A 177 13.73 -1.03 9.30
C ILE A 177 14.57 -0.38 8.19
N LYS A 178 14.84 0.93 8.26
CA LYS A 178 15.68 1.67 7.31
C LYS A 178 17.07 1.07 7.18
N THR A 179 17.70 0.73 8.31
CA THR A 179 19.01 0.07 8.31
C THR A 179 18.97 -1.27 7.55
N LYS A 180 17.92 -2.08 7.76
CA LYS A 180 17.73 -3.34 7.02
C LYS A 180 17.45 -3.11 5.53
N ILE A 181 16.64 -2.11 5.19
CA ILE A 181 16.37 -1.72 3.79
C ILE A 181 17.68 -1.45 3.05
N ILE A 182 18.56 -0.66 3.67
CA ILE A 182 19.84 -0.27 3.11
C ILE A 182 20.80 -1.47 3.04
N ASN A 183 21.04 -2.14 4.17
CA ASN A 183 22.04 -3.20 4.25
C ASN A 183 21.68 -4.41 3.38
N TYR A 184 20.39 -4.74 3.28
CA TYR A 184 19.93 -5.86 2.47
C TYR A 184 19.59 -5.47 1.03
N ASN A 185 19.85 -4.23 0.58
CA ASN A 185 19.49 -3.77 -0.77
C ASN A 185 18.04 -4.11 -1.15
N ILE A 186 17.08 -3.86 -0.24
CA ILE A 186 15.73 -4.43 -0.31
C ILE A 186 14.95 -4.01 -1.55
N PHE A 187 15.10 -2.75 -1.99
CA PHE A 187 14.46 -2.33 -3.24
C PHE A 187 14.98 -3.09 -4.45
N ALA A 188 16.31 -3.27 -4.56
CA ALA A 188 16.90 -4.05 -5.64
C ALA A 188 16.46 -5.52 -5.60
N PHE A 189 16.39 -6.10 -4.40
CA PHE A 189 15.89 -7.45 -4.20
C PHE A 189 14.42 -7.57 -4.61
N PHE A 190 13.57 -6.67 -4.14
CA PHE A 190 12.13 -6.70 -4.43
C PHE A 190 11.81 -6.44 -5.89
N ASP A 191 12.53 -5.54 -6.55
CA ASP A 191 12.34 -5.26 -7.98
C ASP A 191 12.69 -6.48 -8.84
N LEU A 192 13.70 -7.27 -8.44
CA LEU A 192 13.95 -8.59 -9.03
C LEU A 192 12.83 -9.61 -8.73
N GLN A 193 12.23 -9.58 -7.54
CA GLN A 193 11.05 -10.41 -7.23
C GLN A 193 9.85 -10.04 -8.11
N LEU A 194 9.57 -8.75 -8.29
CA LEU A 194 8.53 -8.27 -9.21
C LEU A 194 8.79 -8.75 -10.64
N TRP A 195 10.03 -8.71 -11.10
CA TRP A 195 10.40 -9.23 -12.42
C TRP A 195 10.21 -10.74 -12.55
N GLN A 196 10.52 -11.50 -11.50
CA GLN A 196 10.23 -12.94 -11.44
C GLN A 196 8.73 -13.22 -11.54
N LEU A 197 7.89 -12.41 -10.87
CA LEU A 197 6.43 -12.50 -10.96
C LEU A 197 5.96 -12.17 -12.39
N ALA A 198 6.43 -11.06 -12.96
CA ALA A 198 6.04 -10.58 -14.29
C ALA A 198 6.32 -11.59 -15.40
N THR A 199 7.47 -12.25 -15.33
CA THR A 199 7.99 -13.10 -16.41
C THR A 199 7.77 -14.59 -16.16
N GLY A 200 7.33 -14.98 -14.96
CA GLY A 200 7.31 -16.38 -14.52
C GLY A 200 8.70 -17.02 -14.43
N ASN A 201 9.78 -16.22 -14.43
CA ASN A 201 11.13 -16.70 -14.22
C ASN A 201 11.45 -16.86 -12.74
N SER A 202 12.43 -17.71 -12.42
CA SER A 202 12.92 -17.88 -11.05
C SER A 202 14.42 -17.62 -10.97
N ILE A 203 14.83 -16.68 -10.12
CA ILE A 203 16.25 -16.40 -9.86
C ILE A 203 16.67 -17.24 -8.65
N THR A 204 17.81 -17.91 -8.78
CA THR A 204 18.35 -18.69 -7.66
C THR A 204 18.94 -17.78 -6.58
N SER A 205 18.86 -18.22 -5.32
CA SER A 205 19.48 -17.51 -4.20
C SER A 205 20.99 -17.31 -4.38
N GLY A 206 21.66 -18.23 -5.08
CA GLY A 206 23.08 -18.08 -5.42
C GLY A 206 23.33 -16.91 -6.35
N VAL A 207 22.51 -16.76 -7.40
CA VAL A 207 22.59 -15.60 -8.30
C VAL A 207 22.22 -14.32 -7.55
N LEU A 208 21.17 -14.33 -6.73
CA LEU A 208 20.79 -13.16 -5.93
C LEU A 208 21.91 -12.72 -4.97
N SER A 209 22.60 -13.68 -4.32
CA SER A 209 23.73 -13.41 -3.42
C SER A 209 24.85 -12.66 -4.12
N VAL A 210 25.40 -13.22 -5.22
CA VAL A 210 26.51 -12.59 -5.95
C VAL A 210 26.12 -11.33 -6.74
N THR A 211 24.81 -11.08 -6.89
CA THR A 211 24.28 -9.93 -7.62
C THR A 211 24.05 -8.75 -6.70
N LEU A 212 23.44 -9.00 -5.54
CA LEU A 212 23.08 -7.97 -4.57
C LEU A 212 24.19 -7.70 -3.56
N TYR A 213 25.08 -8.68 -3.33
CA TYR A 213 26.12 -8.67 -2.30
C TYR A 213 27.44 -9.19 -2.92
N PRO A 214 28.04 -8.41 -3.85
CA PRO A 214 29.21 -8.85 -4.61
C PRO A 214 30.45 -9.09 -3.73
N GLU A 215 30.52 -8.49 -2.54
CA GLU A 215 31.61 -8.69 -1.58
C GLU A 215 31.34 -9.88 -0.62
N GLY A 216 30.22 -10.59 -0.81
CA GLY A 216 29.85 -11.75 -0.01
C GLY A 216 29.26 -11.40 1.35
N GLU A 217 28.65 -10.22 1.49
CA GLU A 217 28.03 -9.76 2.74
C GLU A 217 26.88 -10.66 3.18
N TYR A 218 26.14 -11.23 2.22
CA TYR A 218 25.08 -12.19 2.49
C TYR A 218 25.05 -13.36 1.50
N ASP A 219 24.84 -14.55 2.02
CA ASP A 219 24.78 -15.79 1.25
C ASP A 219 23.35 -16.20 0.84
N SER A 220 23.25 -17.34 0.16
CA SER A 220 21.97 -17.90 -0.29
C SER A 220 21.02 -18.28 0.85
N ILE A 221 21.55 -18.63 2.03
CA ILE A 221 20.77 -19.04 3.20
C ILE A 221 20.14 -17.81 3.82
N GLN A 222 20.93 -16.76 4.05
CA GLN A 222 20.45 -15.47 4.58
C GLN A 222 19.44 -14.83 3.64
N ILE A 223 19.61 -14.96 2.33
CA ILE A 223 18.59 -14.52 1.37
C ILE A 223 17.26 -15.22 1.61
N ALA A 224 17.27 -16.55 1.67
CA ALA A 224 16.04 -17.34 1.78
C ALA A 224 15.35 -17.19 3.14
N GLN A 225 16.13 -17.14 4.22
CA GLN A 225 15.61 -17.20 5.60
C GLN A 225 15.41 -15.84 6.25
N THR A 226 16.05 -14.78 5.75
CA THR A 226 16.03 -13.46 6.42
C THR A 226 15.61 -12.35 5.47
N ILE A 227 16.30 -12.18 4.34
CA ILE A 227 16.08 -11.04 3.43
C ILE A 227 14.73 -11.17 2.72
N LYS A 228 14.43 -12.35 2.17
CA LYS A 228 13.16 -12.60 1.48
C LYS A 228 11.94 -12.40 2.40
N PRO A 229 11.87 -13.01 3.60
CA PRO A 229 10.75 -12.78 4.50
C PRO A 229 10.65 -11.32 4.97
N PHE A 230 11.78 -10.61 5.11
CA PHE A 230 11.75 -9.18 5.45
C PHE A 230 11.17 -8.35 4.30
N SER A 231 11.59 -8.61 3.06
CA SER A 231 11.07 -7.96 1.86
C SER A 231 9.56 -8.14 1.72
N GLU A 232 9.08 -9.38 1.83
CA GLU A 232 7.64 -9.71 1.72
C GLU A 232 6.79 -9.02 2.80
N LYS A 233 7.32 -8.84 4.01
CA LYS A 233 6.64 -8.11 5.09
C LYS A 233 6.75 -6.59 4.97
N LEU A 234 7.78 -6.08 4.29
CA LEU A 234 8.02 -4.65 4.15
C LEU A 234 7.01 -4.02 3.19
N PHE A 235 6.79 -4.66 2.05
CA PHE A 235 5.92 -4.16 0.99
C PHE A 235 4.46 -4.56 1.22
N THR A 236 3.92 -4.21 2.39
CA THR A 236 2.50 -4.29 2.73
C THR A 236 1.99 -2.93 3.22
N TYR A 237 0.71 -2.65 3.05
CA TYR A 237 0.12 -1.38 3.46
C TYR A 237 0.12 -1.19 4.99
N GLU A 238 0.04 -2.26 5.76
CA GLU A 238 0.10 -2.20 7.22
C GLU A 238 1.48 -1.80 7.71
N THR A 239 2.55 -2.36 7.11
CA THR A 239 3.92 -1.97 7.44
C THR A 239 4.18 -0.52 7.01
N LEU A 240 3.66 -0.10 5.84
CA LEU A 240 3.74 1.28 5.37
C LEU A 240 3.05 2.25 6.35
N GLU A 241 1.81 1.98 6.76
CA GLU A 241 1.07 2.84 7.70
C GLU A 241 1.85 3.02 9.02
N LYS A 242 2.44 1.92 9.52
CA LYS A 242 3.30 1.97 10.71
C LYS A 242 4.53 2.86 10.49
N ILE A 243 5.21 2.72 9.36
CA ILE A 243 6.40 3.53 9.01
C ILE A 243 6.02 5.01 8.92
N GLU A 244 4.95 5.34 8.20
CA GLU A 244 4.46 6.72 8.04
C GLU A 244 4.10 7.36 9.38
N ARG A 245 3.46 6.60 10.28
CA ARG A 245 3.18 7.06 11.66
C ARG A 245 4.45 7.30 12.46
N GLU A 246 5.46 6.44 12.35
CA GLU A 246 6.73 6.63 13.06
C GLU A 246 7.50 7.84 12.53
N ILE A 247 7.56 8.02 11.21
CA ILE A 247 8.22 9.18 10.57
C ILE A 247 7.51 10.48 10.96
N SER A 248 6.17 10.51 10.89
CA SER A 248 5.38 11.71 11.21
C SER A 248 5.46 12.13 12.69
N ASN A 249 5.83 11.21 13.57
CA ASN A 249 5.97 11.46 15.01
C ASN A 249 7.42 11.77 15.43
N ILE A 250 8.38 11.88 14.50
CA ILE A 250 9.73 12.35 14.80
C ILE A 250 9.65 13.84 15.09
N PRO A 251 9.96 14.32 16.31
CA PRO A 251 9.88 15.74 16.63
C PRO A 251 10.85 16.51 15.74
N ILE A 252 10.35 17.55 15.07
CA ILE A 252 11.18 18.52 14.35
C ILE A 252 12.07 19.19 15.40
N VAL A 253 13.34 18.82 15.44
CA VAL A 253 14.34 19.57 16.19
C VAL A 253 14.53 20.87 15.44
N ILE A 254 13.81 21.90 15.87
CA ILE A 254 14.13 23.27 15.48
C ILE A 254 15.42 23.59 16.22
N GLU A 255 16.56 23.53 15.52
CA GLU A 255 17.78 24.12 16.02
C GLU A 255 17.57 25.63 16.07
N ASP A 256 17.40 26.16 17.29
CA ASP A 256 17.39 27.60 17.53
C ASP A 256 18.73 28.19 17.06
N ALA A 257 18.65 29.08 16.07
CA ALA A 257 19.77 29.89 15.56
C ALA A 257 19.99 31.14 16.40
#